data_AF-A0AAW3X2D8-F1
#
_entry.id   AF-A0AAW3X2D8-F1
#
_cell.length_a   1.000
_cell.length_b   1.000
_cell.length_c   1.000
_cell.angle_alpha   90.00
_cell.angle_beta   90.00
_cell.angle_gamma   90.00
#
_symmetry.space_group_name_H-M   'P 1'
#
loop_
_entity.id
_entity.type
_entity.pdbx_description
1 polymer ?
#
loop_
_entity_poly.entity_id
_entity_poly.type
_entity_poly.pdbx_seq_one_letter_code
_entity_poly.pdbx_strand_id
1 'polypeptide(L)'
;MNCAIIIKDAKFFGHITQTILSGQYVVYNGKYYEVHEISPDYGIVLRRASDLYSSRRYYRQLRTYHMGKVEQSEMVSSRNVAGMKLMTGCCDFSVDTDGYLDMQDLHDCRTARHVDLREDPKAGSYRRSYHNKRILTVKLPDMDEDMRYTLGLLFSELFRSLYPAGWEYLAVLAKKPEDLEETYSLLTYDLEEENSTENLYIVEDSELDLGLLDSVSRNMPRMMEILEDYLSWHLEKLGEEEKEQAEGESEEAKKDPYRKEYYFLFGGEKVSSHLKLLEVRDYLKRCGSRKNPLTRARKQELIDAREFDLQAVNTCDFCGLPLSEVSYERLNDGRIRCSDCASSAVETTGEFQEIFLRCLKMMEILYGIKIHAPIQLHVTNAEEVAKQTGIVYKPGTKFAVRAVGYAQMKNGICRIVVENGSPRLAAIETMVHELTHIWQYLNWKDREKAWNLKMEKKAYTAAARDILYEGMEIWVSIQYLYQVGESSYAAGLEQIQMARDDARGAGFRLYAAQYPLVKDMTALRKTPFTEYIPVDLEKVKSEAHRLLG
;
A
#
# COMPACT_ATOMS: atom_id res chain seq x y z
N MET A 1 -48.63 -7.83 -16.50
CA MET A 1 -48.09 -9.11 -15.97
C MET A 1 -46.79 -8.79 -15.24
N ASN A 2 -46.84 -8.64 -13.92
CA ASN A 2 -45.66 -8.36 -13.11
C ASN A 2 -44.96 -9.68 -12.82
N CYS A 3 -43.96 -10.06 -13.62
CA CYS A 3 -43.10 -11.19 -13.29
C CYS A 3 -42.30 -10.84 -12.02
N ALA A 4 -42.68 -11.43 -10.90
CA ALA A 4 -41.82 -11.55 -9.73
C ALA A 4 -40.76 -12.61 -10.04
N ILE A 5 -39.48 -12.25 -9.95
CA ILE A 5 -38.38 -13.22 -10.06
C ILE A 5 -37.93 -13.53 -8.64
N ILE A 6 -37.93 -14.81 -8.28
CA ILE A 6 -37.34 -15.29 -7.03
C ILE A 6 -35.87 -15.59 -7.31
N ILE A 7 -34.97 -14.86 -6.68
CA ILE A 7 -33.55 -15.16 -6.68
C ILE A 7 -33.21 -15.84 -5.35
N LYS A 8 -32.79 -17.10 -5.43
CA LYS A 8 -32.03 -17.75 -4.36
C LYS A 8 -30.57 -17.37 -4.56
N ASP A 9 -30.12 -16.31 -3.90
CA ASP A 9 -28.70 -16.02 -3.82
C ASP A 9 -28.02 -17.16 -3.03
N ALA A 10 -26.81 -17.55 -3.41
CA ALA A 10 -26.06 -18.62 -2.72
C ALA A 10 -25.44 -18.15 -1.39
N LYS A 11 -25.73 -16.90 -1.01
CA LYS A 11 -25.30 -16.27 0.25
C LYS A 11 -26.19 -16.67 1.42
N PHE A 12 -25.62 -16.60 2.61
CA PHE A 12 -26.39 -16.68 3.86
C PHE A 12 -27.43 -15.57 3.92
N PHE A 13 -28.56 -15.84 4.58
CA PHE A 13 -29.66 -14.86 4.66
C PHE A 13 -29.20 -13.54 5.30
N GLY A 14 -28.38 -13.60 6.36
CA GLY A 14 -27.78 -12.41 6.96
C GLY A 14 -26.90 -11.60 5.99
N HIS A 15 -26.15 -12.26 5.11
CA HIS A 15 -25.34 -11.57 4.09
C HIS A 15 -26.18 -10.93 2.99
N ILE A 16 -27.35 -11.51 2.68
CA ILE A 16 -28.31 -10.91 1.75
C ILE A 16 -28.84 -9.61 2.35
N THR A 17 -29.36 -9.65 3.58
CA THR A 17 -29.97 -8.48 4.23
C THR A 17 -28.97 -7.38 4.57
N GLN A 18 -27.67 -7.68 4.63
CA GLN A 18 -26.60 -6.68 4.77
C GLN A 18 -26.24 -5.94 3.48
N THR A 19 -26.56 -6.52 2.32
CA THR A 19 -26.23 -5.93 1.01
C THR A 19 -27.46 -5.35 0.34
N ILE A 20 -28.65 -5.89 0.62
CA ILE A 20 -29.90 -5.55 -0.05
C ILE A 20 -31.04 -5.53 0.97
N LEU A 21 -31.87 -4.49 0.91
CA LEU A 21 -33.09 -4.34 1.72
C LEU A 21 -34.32 -4.10 0.84
N SER A 22 -35.50 -4.34 1.40
CA SER A 22 -36.78 -4.10 0.72
C SER A 22 -36.92 -2.62 0.30
N GLY A 23 -37.47 -2.40 -0.90
CA GLY A 23 -37.60 -1.09 -1.54
C GLY A 23 -36.36 -0.57 -2.27
N GLN A 24 -35.21 -1.24 -2.15
CA GLN A 24 -34.01 -0.86 -2.90
C GLN A 24 -34.08 -1.30 -4.35
N TYR A 25 -33.30 -0.63 -5.20
CA TYR A 25 -33.19 -0.97 -6.61
C TYR A 25 -31.84 -1.61 -6.92
N VAL A 26 -31.89 -2.73 -7.64
CA VAL A 26 -30.72 -3.56 -7.94
C VAL A 26 -30.64 -3.88 -9.43
N VAL A 27 -29.42 -4.06 -9.92
CA VAL A 27 -29.16 -4.47 -11.30
C VAL A 27 -28.62 -5.89 -11.31
N TYR A 28 -29.36 -6.80 -11.92
CA TYR A 28 -28.92 -8.18 -12.15
C TYR A 28 -28.93 -8.51 -13.63
N ASN A 29 -27.79 -8.97 -14.15
CA ASN A 29 -27.59 -9.30 -15.57
C ASN A 29 -28.08 -8.18 -16.52
N GLY A 30 -27.73 -6.93 -16.18
CA GLY A 30 -28.10 -5.74 -16.95
C GLY A 30 -29.58 -5.35 -16.89
N LYS A 31 -30.39 -5.98 -16.04
CA LYS A 31 -31.80 -5.65 -15.85
C LYS A 31 -32.02 -4.99 -14.49
N TYR A 32 -32.84 -3.94 -14.48
CA TYR A 32 -33.15 -3.14 -13.30
C TYR A 32 -34.42 -3.63 -12.59
N TYR A 33 -34.31 -3.84 -11.29
CA TYR A 33 -35.37 -4.37 -10.44
C TYR A 33 -35.52 -3.55 -9.17
N GLU A 34 -36.74 -3.50 -8.66
CA GLU A 34 -37.05 -3.13 -7.29
C GLU A 34 -37.08 -4.42 -6.44
N VAL A 35 -36.49 -4.36 -5.26
CA VAL A 35 -36.56 -5.41 -4.25
C VAL A 35 -37.91 -5.29 -3.57
N HIS A 36 -38.85 -6.13 -3.99
CA HIS A 36 -40.21 -6.07 -3.46
C HIS A 36 -40.26 -6.64 -2.05
N GLU A 37 -39.53 -7.73 -1.82
CA GLU A 37 -39.58 -8.47 -0.58
C GLU A 37 -38.34 -9.34 -0.39
N ILE A 38 -37.94 -9.52 0.87
CA ILE A 38 -36.90 -10.44 1.30
C ILE A 38 -37.49 -11.35 2.39
N SER A 39 -37.24 -12.66 2.29
CA SER A 39 -37.73 -13.65 3.26
C SER A 39 -36.71 -14.78 3.43
N PRO A 40 -36.51 -15.29 4.66
CA PRO A 40 -35.66 -16.46 4.89
C PRO A 40 -36.19 -17.72 4.19
N ASP A 41 -37.51 -17.82 3.95
CA ASP A 41 -38.14 -19.03 3.41
C ASP A 41 -37.93 -19.20 1.90
N TYR A 42 -37.91 -18.09 1.15
CA TYR A 42 -37.83 -18.11 -0.32
C TYR A 42 -36.76 -17.19 -0.92
N GLY A 43 -36.04 -16.41 -0.12
CA GLY A 43 -35.00 -15.51 -0.58
C GLY A 43 -35.55 -14.14 -1.02
N ILE A 44 -35.09 -13.65 -2.17
CA ILE A 44 -35.38 -12.29 -2.64
C ILE A 44 -36.43 -12.34 -3.75
N VAL A 45 -37.49 -11.53 -3.61
CA VAL A 45 -38.51 -11.31 -4.63
C VAL A 45 -38.25 -9.98 -5.32
N LEU A 46 -37.96 -10.05 -6.61
CA LEU A 46 -37.67 -8.87 -7.43
C LEU A 46 -38.85 -8.54 -8.35
N ARG A 47 -39.18 -7.26 -8.44
CA ARG A 47 -40.13 -6.70 -9.40
C ARG A 47 -39.36 -5.94 -10.47
N ARG A 48 -39.63 -6.22 -11.75
CA ARG A 48 -39.00 -5.48 -12.85
C ARG A 48 -39.40 -3.99 -12.77
N ALA A 49 -38.39 -3.13 -12.80
CA ALA A 49 -38.56 -1.68 -12.59
C ALA A 49 -37.88 -0.85 -13.70
N SER A 50 -37.67 -1.44 -14.88
CA SER A 50 -36.93 -0.79 -15.98
C SER A 50 -37.46 0.60 -16.34
N ASP A 51 -38.78 0.81 -16.26
CA ASP A 51 -39.44 2.09 -16.56
C ASP A 51 -39.24 3.16 -15.47
N LEU A 52 -38.71 2.77 -14.30
CA LEU A 52 -38.41 3.65 -13.16
C LEU A 52 -36.93 4.04 -13.09
N TYR A 53 -36.09 3.55 -14.01
CA TYR A 53 -34.67 3.88 -14.01
C TYR A 53 -34.46 5.34 -14.44
N SER A 54 -34.06 6.19 -13.49
CA SER A 54 -33.62 7.56 -13.74
C SER A 54 -32.09 7.68 -13.76
N SER A 55 -31.44 7.05 -12.80
CA SER A 55 -30.04 7.26 -12.43
C SER A 55 -29.56 6.07 -11.58
N ARG A 56 -28.25 5.96 -11.37
CA ARG A 56 -27.71 5.02 -10.39
C ARG A 56 -28.12 5.47 -8.98
N ARG A 57 -28.57 4.50 -8.17
CA ARG A 57 -28.88 4.71 -6.75
C ARG A 57 -27.77 4.18 -5.88
N TYR A 58 -27.55 4.84 -4.75
CA TYR A 58 -26.62 4.42 -3.71
C TYR A 58 -27.36 4.25 -2.39
N TYR A 59 -26.96 3.27 -1.61
CA TYR A 59 -27.61 2.93 -0.34
C TYR A 59 -26.60 2.88 0.79
N ARG A 60 -26.94 3.49 1.93
CA ARG A 60 -26.20 3.34 3.21
C ARG A 60 -27.16 2.76 4.23
N GLN A 61 -26.88 1.57 4.75
CA GLN A 61 -27.70 0.99 5.80
C GLN A 61 -27.50 1.74 7.11
N LEU A 62 -28.60 1.87 7.86
CA LEU A 62 -28.61 2.37 9.22
C LEU A 62 -28.64 1.15 10.12
N ARG A 63 -27.62 1.03 10.98
CA ARG A 63 -27.42 -0.14 11.84
C ARG A 63 -27.08 0.31 13.24
N THR A 64 -27.65 -0.40 14.19
CA THR A 64 -27.43 -0.23 15.62
C THR A 64 -26.74 -1.48 16.16
N TYR A 65 -25.56 -1.31 16.72
CA TYR A 65 -24.76 -2.38 17.32
C TYR A 65 -24.97 -2.37 18.83
N HIS A 66 -25.44 -3.49 19.36
CA HIS A 66 -25.61 -3.71 20.79
C HIS A 66 -24.48 -4.62 21.26
N MET A 67 -23.47 -4.03 21.91
CA MET A 67 -22.26 -4.72 22.35
C MET A 67 -22.13 -4.68 23.87
N GLY A 68 -21.85 -5.84 24.45
CA GLY A 68 -21.46 -5.92 25.86
C GLY A 68 -20.06 -5.35 26.10
N LYS A 69 -19.70 -5.15 27.36
CA LYS A 69 -18.34 -4.71 27.73
C LYS A 69 -17.31 -5.74 27.27
N VAL A 70 -16.32 -5.30 26.51
CA VAL A 70 -15.18 -6.13 26.09
C VAL A 70 -14.16 -6.17 27.24
N GLU A 71 -14.08 -7.30 27.95
CA GLU A 71 -13.16 -7.43 29.08
C GLU A 71 -11.71 -7.67 28.61
N GLN A 72 -10.73 -7.15 29.36
CA GLN A 72 -9.30 -7.36 29.01
C GLN A 72 -8.88 -8.85 29.04
N SER A 73 -9.62 -9.69 29.76
CA SER A 73 -9.40 -11.14 29.79
C SER A 73 -9.81 -11.86 28.49
N GLU A 74 -10.61 -11.22 27.63
CA GLU A 74 -11.11 -11.79 26.37
C GLU A 74 -10.19 -11.46 25.18
N MET A 75 -9.03 -10.86 25.46
CA MET A 75 -8.08 -10.41 24.48
C MET A 75 -7.13 -11.55 24.08
N VAL A 76 -7.15 -11.88 22.79
CA VAL A 76 -6.38 -12.99 22.21
C VAL A 76 -4.98 -12.55 21.78
N SER A 77 -4.84 -11.31 21.31
CA SER A 77 -3.53 -10.77 20.90
C SER A 77 -3.47 -9.24 20.99
N SER A 78 -2.26 -8.68 21.10
CA SER A 78 -2.05 -7.24 21.01
C SER A 78 -0.76 -6.90 20.26
N ARG A 79 -0.78 -5.80 19.52
CA ARG A 79 0.36 -5.29 18.76
C ARG A 79 0.35 -3.77 18.77
N ASN A 80 1.54 -3.16 18.89
CA ASN A 80 1.70 -1.73 18.67
C ASN A 80 1.96 -1.47 17.18
N VAL A 81 1.23 -0.52 16.60
CA VAL A 81 1.32 -0.15 15.19
C VAL A 81 1.25 1.37 15.11
N ALA A 82 2.33 2.02 14.63
CA ALA A 82 2.36 3.45 14.41
C ALA A 82 1.87 4.30 15.62
N GLY A 83 2.33 3.98 16.83
CA GLY A 83 1.91 4.67 18.05
C GLY A 83 0.51 4.32 18.58
N MET A 84 -0.28 3.54 17.83
CA MET A 84 -1.56 2.98 18.26
C MET A 84 -1.37 1.56 18.81
N LYS A 85 -2.30 1.11 19.66
CA LYS A 85 -2.34 -0.29 20.13
C LYS A 85 -3.54 -1.00 19.52
N LEU A 86 -3.27 -1.97 18.65
CA LEU A 86 -4.27 -2.86 18.08
C LEU A 86 -4.41 -4.09 18.96
N MET A 87 -5.64 -4.48 19.25
CA MET A 87 -5.90 -5.63 20.09
C MET A 87 -7.07 -6.43 19.56
N THR A 88 -6.88 -7.75 19.43
CA THR A 88 -7.93 -8.66 18.99
C THR A 88 -8.55 -9.31 20.22
N GLY A 89 -9.87 -9.25 20.31
CA GLY A 89 -10.65 -9.96 21.34
C GLY A 89 -11.85 -10.63 20.70
N CYS A 90 -12.65 -11.31 21.53
CA CYS A 90 -13.95 -11.84 21.13
C CYS A 90 -15.05 -11.21 21.98
N CYS A 91 -16.23 -11.01 21.40
CA CYS A 91 -17.38 -10.44 22.09
C CYS A 91 -18.68 -11.03 21.52
N ASP A 92 -19.69 -11.12 22.38
CA ASP A 92 -21.07 -11.36 21.98
C ASP A 92 -21.72 -10.02 21.62
N PHE A 93 -22.34 -9.93 20.45
CA PHE A 93 -23.05 -8.73 20.05
C PHE A 93 -24.24 -9.03 19.15
N SER A 94 -25.18 -8.08 19.10
CA SER A 94 -26.27 -8.12 18.13
C SER A 94 -26.32 -6.83 17.33
N VAL A 95 -26.89 -6.92 16.13
CA VAL A 95 -27.00 -5.80 15.19
C VAL A 95 -28.44 -5.72 14.71
N ASP A 96 -29.08 -4.59 14.93
CA ASP A 96 -30.36 -4.24 14.32
C ASP A 96 -30.09 -3.41 13.06
N THR A 97 -30.78 -3.72 11.96
CA THR A 97 -30.70 -2.93 10.71
C THR A 97 -32.02 -2.18 10.56
N ASP A 98 -32.02 -0.93 11.00
CA ASP A 98 -33.22 -0.12 11.19
C ASP A 98 -33.77 0.46 9.89
N GLY A 99 -32.92 0.58 8.86
CA GLY A 99 -33.30 1.23 7.62
C GLY A 99 -32.12 1.51 6.71
N TYR A 100 -32.30 2.46 5.79
CA TYR A 100 -31.24 2.93 4.92
C TYR A 100 -31.49 4.34 4.38
N LEU A 101 -30.41 4.98 3.95
CA LEU A 101 -30.43 6.17 3.11
C LEU A 101 -30.50 5.76 1.64
N ASP A 102 -31.45 6.32 0.88
CA ASP A 102 -31.55 6.23 -0.58
C ASP A 102 -31.01 7.52 -1.20
N MET A 103 -29.87 7.41 -1.87
CA MET A 103 -29.05 8.53 -2.30
C MET A 103 -28.86 8.53 -3.82
N GLN A 104 -28.77 9.72 -4.42
CA GLN A 104 -28.43 9.90 -5.84
C GLN A 104 -26.93 9.76 -6.09
N ASP A 105 -26.12 10.19 -5.11
CA ASP A 105 -24.66 10.06 -5.10
C ASP A 105 -24.19 9.60 -3.72
N LEU A 106 -23.07 8.87 -3.68
CA LEU A 106 -22.59 8.21 -2.46
C LEU A 106 -22.27 9.18 -1.31
N HIS A 107 -21.91 10.41 -1.64
CA HIS A 107 -21.52 11.44 -0.68
C HIS A 107 -22.68 12.37 -0.33
N ASP A 108 -23.73 12.51 -1.15
CA ASP A 108 -24.82 13.44 -0.89
C ASP A 108 -25.83 12.85 0.11
N CYS A 109 -25.52 13.04 1.39
CA CYS A 109 -26.39 12.64 2.48
C CYS A 109 -27.44 13.71 2.78
N ARG A 110 -27.25 14.95 2.31
CA ARG A 110 -28.20 16.05 2.54
C ARG A 110 -29.52 15.83 1.81
N THR A 111 -29.49 15.35 0.57
CA THR A 111 -30.70 15.11 -0.22
C THR A 111 -31.22 13.67 -0.11
N ALA A 112 -30.55 12.84 0.69
CA ALA A 112 -30.88 11.44 0.85
C ALA A 112 -32.29 11.25 1.42
N ARG A 113 -33.03 10.30 0.86
CA ARG A 113 -34.31 9.88 1.45
C ARG A 113 -34.04 8.84 2.53
N HIS A 114 -34.48 9.12 3.75
CA HIS A 114 -34.45 8.16 4.84
C HIS A 114 -35.61 7.16 4.70
N VAL A 115 -35.27 5.87 4.63
CA VAL A 115 -36.23 4.76 4.64
C VAL A 115 -36.10 4.03 5.97
N ASP A 116 -37.13 4.17 6.81
CA ASP A 116 -37.25 3.47 8.09
C ASP A 116 -37.97 2.12 7.88
N LEU A 117 -37.38 1.05 8.39
CA LEU A 117 -37.90 -0.31 8.31
C LEU A 117 -38.32 -0.87 9.67
N ARG A 118 -38.23 -0.10 10.77
CA ARG A 118 -38.55 -0.59 12.13
C ARG A 118 -40.01 -1.02 12.30
N GLU A 119 -40.92 -0.35 11.59
CA GLU A 119 -42.35 -0.68 11.57
C GLU A 119 -42.73 -1.74 10.52
N ASP A 120 -41.77 -2.21 9.70
CA ASP A 120 -42.01 -3.31 8.78
C ASP A 120 -42.36 -4.57 9.60
N PRO A 121 -43.50 -5.25 9.35
CA PRO A 121 -43.82 -6.50 10.01
C PRO A 121 -42.72 -7.58 9.91
N LYS A 122 -41.77 -7.42 8.98
CA LYS A 122 -40.62 -8.28 8.75
C LYS A 122 -39.32 -7.72 9.34
N ALA A 123 -39.33 -6.59 10.04
CA ALA A 123 -38.15 -5.95 10.64
C ALA A 123 -37.33 -6.91 11.52
N GLY A 124 -38.01 -7.82 12.25
CA GLY A 124 -37.34 -8.85 13.05
C GLY A 124 -36.42 -9.79 12.25
N SER A 125 -36.59 -9.88 10.93
CA SER A 125 -35.72 -10.65 10.03
C SER A 125 -34.40 -9.94 9.69
N TYR A 126 -34.24 -8.67 10.06
CA TYR A 126 -33.01 -7.89 9.81
C TYR A 126 -32.08 -7.80 11.02
N ARG A 127 -32.45 -8.43 12.15
CA ARG A 127 -31.59 -8.57 13.33
C ARG A 127 -30.60 -9.72 13.15
N ARG A 128 -29.35 -9.49 13.51
CA ARG A 128 -28.28 -10.51 13.55
C ARG A 128 -27.71 -10.61 14.96
N SER A 129 -27.34 -11.81 15.39
CA SER A 129 -26.73 -12.05 16.70
C SER A 129 -25.50 -12.94 16.54
N TYR A 130 -24.42 -12.57 17.21
CA TYR A 130 -23.13 -13.23 17.14
C TYR A 130 -22.66 -13.60 18.54
N HIS A 131 -22.11 -14.81 18.65
CA HIS A 131 -21.50 -15.31 19.88
C HIS A 131 -20.00 -15.49 19.68
N ASN A 132 -19.22 -15.01 20.63
CA ASN A 132 -17.78 -15.12 20.70
C ASN A 132 -17.09 -14.72 19.38
N LYS A 133 -17.58 -13.64 18.75
CA LYS A 133 -17.12 -13.20 17.43
C LYS A 133 -15.91 -12.29 17.60
N ARG A 134 -14.91 -12.46 16.72
CA ARG A 134 -13.70 -11.66 16.74
C ARG A 134 -14.00 -10.19 16.48
N ILE A 135 -13.39 -9.33 17.27
CA ILE A 135 -13.41 -7.88 17.11
C ILE A 135 -11.97 -7.34 17.18
N LEU A 136 -11.75 -6.19 16.56
CA LEU A 136 -10.49 -5.46 16.63
C LEU A 136 -10.70 -4.16 17.39
N THR A 137 -10.11 -4.06 18.58
CA THR A 137 -10.07 -2.83 19.37
C THR A 137 -8.84 -2.03 19.00
N VAL A 138 -9.04 -0.78 18.60
CA VAL A 138 -8.00 0.19 18.27
C VAL A 138 -7.90 1.20 19.42
N LYS A 139 -6.83 1.09 20.20
CA LYS A 139 -6.50 2.05 21.25
C LYS A 139 -5.68 3.20 20.68
N LEU A 140 -6.25 4.38 20.85
CA LEU A 140 -5.80 5.64 20.27
C LEU A 140 -5.39 6.57 21.42
N PRO A 141 -4.11 6.52 21.87
CA PRO A 141 -3.66 7.43 22.92
C PRO A 141 -3.79 8.88 22.44
N ASP A 142 -4.11 9.78 23.36
CA ASP A 142 -4.16 11.24 23.13
C ASP A 142 -5.16 11.71 22.06
N MET A 143 -6.26 10.97 21.84
CA MET A 143 -7.39 11.39 20.99
C MET A 143 -8.64 11.65 21.83
N ASP A 144 -9.24 12.82 21.65
CA ASP A 144 -10.57 13.14 22.18
C ASP A 144 -11.70 12.43 21.38
N GLU A 145 -12.93 12.64 21.83
CA GLU A 145 -14.13 12.00 21.26
C GLU A 145 -14.37 12.40 19.80
N ASP A 146 -14.27 13.69 19.48
CA ASP A 146 -14.47 14.22 18.12
C ASP A 146 -13.40 13.69 17.15
N MET A 147 -12.13 13.68 17.56
CA MET A 147 -11.03 13.13 16.79
C MET A 147 -11.21 11.64 16.54
N ARG A 148 -11.67 10.88 17.54
CA ARG A 148 -11.92 9.45 17.41
C ARG A 148 -13.10 9.15 16.48
N TYR A 149 -14.19 9.90 16.62
CA TYR A 149 -15.32 9.83 15.70
C TYR A 149 -14.88 10.12 14.26
N THR A 150 -14.11 11.19 14.07
CA THR A 150 -13.56 11.59 12.77
C THR A 150 -12.73 10.46 12.15
N LEU A 151 -11.83 9.85 12.92
CA LEU A 151 -11.02 8.73 12.44
C LEU A 151 -11.87 7.48 12.14
N GLY A 152 -12.90 7.20 12.94
CA GLY A 152 -13.85 6.11 12.70
C GLY A 152 -14.65 6.28 11.41
N LEU A 153 -15.12 7.50 11.14
CA LEU A 153 -15.75 7.86 9.86
C LEU A 153 -14.78 7.66 8.70
N LEU A 154 -13.55 8.16 8.82
CA LEU A 154 -12.53 8.03 7.77
C LEU A 154 -12.22 6.57 7.43
N PHE A 155 -12.08 5.70 8.43
CA PHE A 155 -11.92 4.26 8.19
C PHE A 155 -13.14 3.64 7.51
N SER A 156 -14.36 4.03 7.93
CA SER A 156 -15.60 3.54 7.32
C SER A 156 -15.66 3.88 5.82
N GLU A 157 -15.31 5.11 5.45
CA GLU A 157 -15.28 5.52 4.04
C GLU A 157 -14.11 4.90 3.28
N LEU A 158 -12.95 4.75 3.91
CA LEU A 158 -11.79 4.10 3.30
C LEU A 158 -12.10 2.63 2.95
N PHE A 159 -12.81 1.90 3.81
CA PHE A 159 -13.14 0.49 3.57
C PHE A 159 -14.01 0.27 2.34
N ARG A 160 -14.87 1.22 1.98
CA ARG A 160 -15.66 1.16 0.73
C ARG A 160 -14.77 1.12 -0.51
N SER A 161 -13.60 1.75 -0.44
CA SER A 161 -12.62 1.77 -1.53
C SER A 161 -11.69 0.56 -1.50
N LEU A 162 -11.24 0.15 -0.30
CA LEU A 162 -10.26 -0.93 -0.16
C LEU A 162 -10.88 -2.34 -0.16
N TYR A 163 -12.15 -2.46 0.22
CA TYR A 163 -12.89 -3.73 0.31
C TYR A 163 -14.23 -3.64 -0.45
N PRO A 164 -14.23 -3.39 -1.76
CA PRO A 164 -15.48 -3.13 -2.52
C PRO A 164 -16.50 -4.28 -2.51
N ALA A 165 -16.07 -5.51 -2.17
CA ALA A 165 -16.94 -6.68 -2.05
C ALA A 165 -17.16 -7.16 -0.60
N GLY A 166 -16.60 -6.45 0.39
CA GLY A 166 -16.68 -6.86 1.79
C GLY A 166 -16.86 -5.71 2.79
N TRP A 167 -16.92 -4.46 2.33
CA TRP A 167 -17.11 -3.31 3.21
C TRP A 167 -18.45 -3.35 3.94
N GLU A 168 -19.48 -3.97 3.36
CA GLU A 168 -20.79 -4.16 3.99
C GLU A 168 -20.72 -5.03 5.26
N TYR A 169 -19.65 -5.83 5.40
CA TYR A 169 -19.38 -6.71 6.53
C TYR A 169 -18.37 -6.11 7.52
N LEU A 170 -17.77 -4.94 7.22
CA LEU A 170 -16.86 -4.24 8.13
C LEU A 170 -17.56 -3.05 8.76
N ALA A 171 -17.75 -3.10 10.07
CA ALA A 171 -18.31 -2.00 10.85
C ALA A 171 -17.21 -1.33 11.67
N VAL A 172 -17.11 -0.01 11.57
CA VAL A 172 -16.28 0.80 12.47
C VAL A 172 -17.20 1.49 13.45
N LEU A 173 -16.96 1.24 14.74
CA LEU A 173 -17.80 1.69 15.83
C LEU A 173 -16.97 2.58 16.75
N ALA A 174 -17.48 3.77 17.00
CA ALA A 174 -16.91 4.74 17.92
C ALA A 174 -18.07 5.49 18.57
N LYS A 175 -17.87 5.96 19.80
CA LYS A 175 -18.85 6.83 20.45
C LYS A 175 -19.04 8.08 19.60
N LYS A 176 -20.29 8.41 19.30
CA LYS A 176 -20.66 9.64 18.59
C LYS A 176 -20.57 10.83 19.56
N PRO A 177 -20.05 11.99 19.11
CA PRO A 177 -20.08 13.22 19.89
C PRO A 177 -21.50 13.61 20.32
N GLU A 178 -21.61 14.22 21.50
CA GLU A 178 -22.83 14.91 21.91
C GLU A 178 -23.14 16.06 20.93
N ASP A 179 -24.42 16.28 20.64
CA ASP A 179 -24.92 17.31 19.71
C ASP A 179 -24.45 17.19 18.25
N LEU A 180 -23.93 16.03 17.83
CA LEU A 180 -23.57 15.76 16.44
C LEU A 180 -24.77 15.95 15.49
N GLU A 181 -24.56 16.66 14.39
CA GLU A 181 -25.62 16.92 13.43
C GLU A 181 -26.12 15.62 12.79
N GLU A 182 -27.43 15.52 12.56
CA GLU A 182 -28.10 14.31 12.06
C GLU A 182 -27.42 13.73 10.81
N THR A 183 -27.07 14.59 9.83
CA THR A 183 -26.38 14.16 8.61
C THR A 183 -25.08 13.41 8.89
N TYR A 184 -24.27 13.87 9.86
CA TYR A 184 -23.01 13.24 10.21
C TYR A 184 -23.24 12.03 11.13
N SER A 185 -24.24 12.08 12.00
CA SER A 185 -24.64 10.91 12.79
C SER A 185 -25.01 9.73 11.89
N LEU A 186 -25.72 9.94 10.79
CA LEU A 186 -26.14 8.90 9.85
C LEU A 186 -24.99 8.32 9.00
N LEU A 187 -23.79 8.91 9.05
CA LEU A 187 -22.63 8.39 8.32
C LEU A 187 -21.96 7.22 9.04
N THR A 188 -22.08 7.12 10.36
CA THR A 188 -21.50 6.02 11.14
C THR A 188 -22.59 5.21 11.84
N TYR A 189 -22.26 3.98 12.17
CA TYR A 189 -23.21 3.08 12.85
C TYR A 189 -23.38 3.50 14.32
N ASP A 190 -24.58 3.28 14.84
CA ASP A 190 -24.87 3.48 16.25
C ASP A 190 -24.26 2.35 17.09
N LEU A 191 -23.72 2.72 18.25
CA LEU A 191 -23.14 1.80 19.22
C LEU A 191 -23.82 2.02 20.57
N GLU A 192 -24.61 1.04 20.97
CA GLU A 192 -25.12 0.91 22.32
C GLU A 192 -24.16 0.03 23.11
N GLU A 193 -23.33 0.66 23.95
CA GLU A 193 -22.34 -0.03 24.78
C GLU A 193 -22.63 0.24 26.26
N GLU A 194 -22.61 -0.80 27.09
CA GLU A 194 -22.85 -0.66 28.53
C GLU A 194 -21.69 0.01 29.28
N ASN A 195 -20.42 -0.11 28.82
CA ASN A 195 -19.24 0.49 29.49
C ASN A 195 -17.94 0.46 28.64
N SER A 196 -17.63 1.52 27.87
CA SER A 196 -16.29 2.15 27.67
C SER A 196 -16.23 2.94 26.36
N THR A 197 -16.47 4.25 26.45
CA THR A 197 -16.48 5.20 25.31
C THR A 197 -15.10 5.53 24.74
N GLU A 198 -14.04 4.83 25.16
CA GLU A 198 -12.64 5.26 24.97
C GLU A 198 -11.90 4.62 23.77
N ASN A 199 -12.53 3.70 23.04
CA ASN A 199 -11.88 3.00 21.94
C ASN A 199 -12.64 3.12 20.63
N LEU A 200 -11.95 2.81 19.54
CA LEU A 200 -12.54 2.53 18.25
C LEU A 200 -12.57 1.01 18.06
N TYR A 201 -13.71 0.47 17.67
CA TYR A 201 -13.88 -0.96 17.41
C TYR A 201 -14.09 -1.18 15.93
N ILE A 202 -13.47 -2.23 15.39
CA ILE A 202 -13.72 -2.70 14.04
C ILE A 202 -14.23 -4.13 14.14
N VAL A 203 -15.42 -4.36 13.60
CA VAL A 203 -16.16 -5.61 13.74
C VAL A 203 -16.42 -6.19 12.36
N GLU A 204 -16.22 -7.50 12.23
CA GLU A 204 -16.68 -8.25 11.07
C GLU A 204 -18.10 -8.74 11.32
N ASP A 205 -19.09 -7.98 10.87
CA ASP A 205 -20.51 -8.31 10.91
C ASP A 205 -20.78 -9.33 9.79
N SER A 206 -20.48 -10.60 10.05
CA SER A 206 -20.67 -11.69 9.10
C SER A 206 -20.79 -13.03 9.85
N GLU A 207 -21.70 -13.89 9.41
CA GLU A 207 -21.83 -15.27 9.93
C GLU A 207 -20.58 -16.12 9.64
N LEU A 208 -19.88 -15.82 8.54
CA LEU A 208 -18.62 -16.43 8.18
C LEU A 208 -17.44 -15.60 8.69
N ASP A 209 -16.30 -16.26 8.89
CA ASP A 209 -15.02 -15.59 9.03
C ASP A 209 -14.41 -15.35 7.64
N LEU A 210 -14.48 -14.11 7.18
CA LEU A 210 -14.01 -13.68 5.87
C LEU A 210 -12.53 -13.24 5.91
N GLY A 211 -11.91 -13.21 7.09
CA GLY A 211 -10.53 -12.75 7.28
C GLY A 211 -10.34 -11.25 7.08
N LEU A 212 -11.42 -10.45 7.13
CA LEU A 212 -11.35 -9.01 6.87
C LEU A 212 -10.63 -8.28 8.01
N LEU A 213 -10.86 -8.68 9.27
CA LEU A 213 -10.14 -8.10 10.41
C LEU A 213 -8.64 -8.36 10.37
N ASP A 214 -8.24 -9.56 9.94
CA ASP A 214 -6.83 -9.91 9.78
C ASP A 214 -6.18 -9.07 8.69
N SER A 215 -6.89 -8.82 7.58
CA SER A 215 -6.45 -7.92 6.51
C SER A 215 -6.33 -6.47 7.01
N VAL A 216 -7.34 -5.96 7.74
CA VAL A 216 -7.32 -4.61 8.32
C VAL A 216 -6.13 -4.45 9.28
N SER A 217 -5.94 -5.40 10.19
CA SER A 217 -4.85 -5.37 11.17
C SER A 217 -3.47 -5.38 10.51
N ARG A 218 -3.26 -6.21 9.48
CA ARG A 218 -1.99 -6.28 8.72
C ARG A 218 -1.71 -5.01 7.93
N ASN A 219 -2.74 -4.42 7.34
CA ASN A 219 -2.62 -3.26 6.45
C ASN A 219 -2.83 -1.91 7.16
N MET A 220 -3.00 -1.90 8.48
CA MET A 220 -3.25 -0.68 9.27
C MET A 220 -2.24 0.46 8.99
N PRO A 221 -0.91 0.22 8.92
CA PRO A 221 0.05 1.29 8.59
C PRO A 221 -0.24 1.94 7.25
N ARG A 222 -0.53 1.12 6.22
CA ARG A 222 -0.81 1.60 4.87
C ARG A 222 -2.12 2.37 4.79
N MET A 223 -3.14 1.94 5.54
CA MET A 223 -4.40 2.68 5.64
C MET A 223 -4.19 4.05 6.28
N MET A 224 -3.38 4.12 7.34
CA MET A 224 -3.02 5.40 7.99
C MET A 224 -2.24 6.32 7.05
N GLU A 225 -1.30 5.79 6.25
CA GLU A 225 -0.61 6.57 5.21
C GLU A 225 -1.59 7.14 4.18
N ILE A 226 -2.56 6.35 3.71
CA ILE A 226 -3.57 6.81 2.74
C ILE A 226 -4.41 7.93 3.34
N LEU A 227 -4.89 7.76 4.58
CA LEU A 227 -5.68 8.77 5.27
C LEU A 227 -4.88 10.05 5.52
N GLU A 228 -3.62 9.93 5.96
CA GLU A 228 -2.75 11.07 6.20
C GLU A 228 -2.49 11.86 4.92
N ASP A 229 -2.11 11.19 3.82
CA ASP A 229 -1.86 11.88 2.55
C ASP A 229 -3.12 12.52 1.99
N TYR A 230 -4.26 11.82 2.05
CA TYR A 230 -5.54 12.37 1.59
C TYR A 230 -5.94 13.62 2.37
N LEU A 231 -5.83 13.59 3.70
CA LEU A 231 -6.11 14.76 4.53
C LEU A 231 -5.09 15.89 4.29
N SER A 232 -3.81 15.57 4.13
CA SER A 232 -2.79 16.56 3.79
C SER A 232 -3.09 17.24 2.46
N TRP A 233 -3.44 16.47 1.42
CA TRP A 233 -3.86 17.00 0.13
C TRP A 233 -5.13 17.85 0.22
N HIS A 234 -6.14 17.36 0.94
CA HIS A 234 -7.40 18.07 1.13
C HIS A 234 -7.18 19.43 1.80
N LEU A 235 -6.40 19.47 2.89
CA LEU A 235 -6.09 20.70 3.61
C LEU A 235 -5.20 21.65 2.82
N GLU A 236 -4.27 21.13 2.01
CA GLU A 236 -3.49 21.92 1.04
C GLU A 236 -4.42 22.62 0.04
N LYS A 237 -5.41 21.89 -0.49
CA LYS A 237 -6.40 22.42 -1.43
C LYS A 237 -7.29 23.51 -0.81
N LEU A 238 -7.72 23.32 0.43
CA LEU A 238 -8.46 24.36 1.16
C LEU A 238 -7.59 25.59 1.48
N GLY A 239 -6.32 25.39 1.85
CA GLY A 239 -5.41 26.51 2.13
C GLY A 239 -5.03 27.33 0.89
N GLU A 240 -5.01 26.71 -0.30
CA GLU A 240 -4.91 27.44 -1.58
C GLU A 240 -6.10 28.38 -1.79
N GLU A 241 -7.32 27.95 -1.43
CA GLU A 241 -8.54 28.76 -1.54
C GLU A 241 -8.50 30.03 -0.67
N GLU A 242 -8.14 29.90 0.61
CA GLU A 242 -8.08 31.05 1.53
C GLU A 242 -7.09 32.12 1.06
N LYS A 243 -5.94 31.70 0.50
CA LYS A 243 -4.94 32.62 -0.06
C LYS A 243 -5.44 33.32 -1.32
N GLU A 244 -6.10 32.60 -2.21
CA GLU A 244 -6.65 33.18 -3.44
C GLU A 244 -7.83 34.12 -3.17
N GLN A 245 -8.66 33.85 -2.16
CA GLN A 245 -9.71 34.80 -1.74
C GLN A 245 -9.11 36.10 -1.19
N ALA A 246 -7.95 36.04 -0.54
CA ALA A 246 -7.23 37.21 -0.03
C ALA A 246 -6.46 37.97 -1.12
N GLU A 247 -5.91 37.28 -2.13
CA GLU A 247 -5.01 37.84 -3.15
C GLU A 247 -5.68 38.05 -4.53
N GLY A 248 -6.92 37.58 -4.72
CA GLY A 248 -7.69 37.62 -5.97
C GLY A 248 -7.59 36.33 -6.79
N GLU A 249 -8.73 35.78 -7.21
CA GLU A 249 -8.80 34.50 -7.94
C GLU A 249 -8.09 34.52 -9.30
N SER A 250 -7.26 33.50 -9.58
CA SER A 250 -6.69 33.28 -10.91
C SER A 250 -7.71 32.62 -11.87
N GLU A 251 -7.52 32.76 -13.18
CA GLU A 251 -8.39 32.12 -14.21
C GLU A 251 -8.29 30.57 -14.22
N GLU A 252 -7.19 30.00 -13.73
CA GLU A 252 -6.99 28.55 -13.59
C GLU A 252 -7.67 28.01 -12.32
N ALA A 253 -7.68 28.79 -11.24
CA ALA A 253 -8.37 28.53 -9.98
C ALA A 253 -9.90 28.40 -10.14
N LYS A 254 -10.52 29.24 -10.98
CA LYS A 254 -11.96 29.17 -11.31
C LYS A 254 -12.39 27.84 -11.96
N LYS A 255 -11.43 27.04 -12.45
CA LYS A 255 -11.68 25.77 -13.14
C LYS A 255 -11.45 24.53 -12.28
N ASP A 256 -10.95 24.64 -11.05
CA ASP A 256 -10.74 23.46 -10.19
C ASP A 256 -12.09 22.96 -9.62
N PRO A 257 -12.61 21.80 -10.08
CA PRO A 257 -13.94 21.32 -9.70
C PRO A 257 -14.01 20.88 -8.24
N TYR A 258 -12.87 20.54 -7.62
CA TYR A 258 -12.84 20.04 -6.24
C TYR A 258 -13.37 21.07 -5.24
N ARG A 259 -13.26 22.36 -5.59
CA ARG A 259 -13.54 23.51 -4.73
C ARG A 259 -15.02 23.73 -4.43
N LYS A 260 -15.94 23.10 -5.19
CA LYS A 260 -17.39 23.31 -5.01
C LYS A 260 -18.11 22.13 -4.34
N GLU A 261 -17.54 20.93 -4.42
CA GLU A 261 -18.20 19.68 -4.03
C GLU A 261 -17.19 18.67 -3.47
N TYR A 262 -16.34 19.08 -2.52
CA TYR A 262 -15.43 18.13 -1.90
C TYR A 262 -16.16 17.16 -0.96
N TYR A 263 -15.62 15.95 -0.87
CA TYR A 263 -16.29 14.78 -0.27
C TYR A 263 -16.80 15.00 1.16
N PHE A 264 -16.04 15.72 1.99
CA PHE A 264 -16.36 15.95 3.41
C PHE A 264 -17.54 16.90 3.67
N LEU A 265 -18.07 17.56 2.63
CA LEU A 265 -19.31 18.32 2.73
C LEU A 265 -20.53 17.40 2.91
N PHE A 266 -20.43 16.16 2.43
CA PHE A 266 -21.52 15.20 2.35
C PHE A 266 -22.82 15.78 1.73
N GLY A 267 -22.66 16.59 0.67
CA GLY A 267 -23.73 17.29 -0.02
C GLY A 267 -24.17 18.61 0.64
N GLY A 268 -23.62 18.96 1.81
CA GLY A 268 -23.83 20.22 2.50
C GLY A 268 -22.98 21.39 1.98
N GLU A 269 -23.05 22.51 2.69
CA GLU A 269 -22.28 23.74 2.38
C GLU A 269 -21.05 23.92 3.27
N LYS A 270 -21.03 23.27 4.44
CA LYS A 270 -19.95 23.38 5.43
C LYS A 270 -19.67 22.02 6.06
N VAL A 271 -18.41 21.81 6.41
CA VAL A 271 -17.96 20.68 7.22
C VAL A 271 -18.38 20.89 8.67
N SER A 272 -18.89 19.85 9.32
CA SER A 272 -19.24 19.88 10.75
C SER A 272 -18.02 20.23 11.60
N SER A 273 -18.24 20.99 12.68
CA SER A 273 -17.19 21.30 13.65
C SER A 273 -16.71 20.06 14.44
N HIS A 274 -17.47 18.97 14.43
CA HIS A 274 -17.07 17.70 15.04
C HIS A 274 -16.06 16.92 14.18
N LEU A 275 -15.92 17.27 12.88
CA LEU A 275 -14.90 16.67 12.02
C LEU A 275 -13.54 17.35 12.19
N LYS A 276 -12.72 16.82 13.10
CA LYS A 276 -11.37 17.30 13.43
C LYS A 276 -10.32 16.85 12.41
N LEU A 277 -10.52 17.21 11.14
CA LEU A 277 -9.69 16.74 10.02
C LEU A 277 -8.22 17.14 10.16
N LEU A 278 -7.95 18.36 10.65
CA LEU A 278 -6.60 18.88 10.85
C LEU A 278 -5.88 18.12 11.97
N GLU A 279 -6.55 17.98 13.12
CA GLU A 279 -6.02 17.34 14.32
C GLU A 279 -5.77 15.85 14.09
N VAL A 280 -6.69 15.16 13.40
CA VAL A 280 -6.52 13.76 12.99
C VAL A 280 -5.35 13.63 12.01
N ARG A 281 -5.23 14.50 11.01
CA ARG A 281 -4.08 14.50 10.10
C ARG A 281 -2.76 14.66 10.85
N ASP A 282 -2.70 15.59 11.79
CA ASP A 282 -1.49 15.84 12.59
C ASP A 282 -1.18 14.68 13.53
N TYR A 283 -2.20 14.02 14.07
CA TYR A 283 -2.06 12.78 14.81
C TYR A 283 -1.44 11.68 13.93
N LEU A 284 -2.00 11.42 12.75
CA LEU A 284 -1.49 10.41 11.82
C LEU A 284 -0.05 10.71 11.38
N LYS A 285 0.31 11.99 11.16
CA LYS A 285 1.69 12.40 10.89
C LYS A 285 2.64 12.02 12.03
N ARG A 286 2.25 12.24 13.29
CA ARG A 286 3.06 11.86 14.46
C ARG A 286 3.20 10.35 14.60
N CYS A 287 2.13 9.60 14.29
CA CYS A 287 2.07 8.15 14.39
C CYS A 287 3.06 7.41 13.47
N GLY A 288 3.42 7.96 12.32
CA GLY A 288 4.38 7.26 11.44
C GLY A 288 4.72 7.94 10.13
N SER A 289 4.53 9.25 9.98
CA SER A 289 4.58 9.87 8.65
C SER A 289 5.22 11.25 8.65
N ARG A 290 6.43 11.37 9.22
CA ARG A 290 7.29 12.53 8.89
C ARG A 290 7.64 12.57 7.40
N LYS A 291 7.57 11.42 6.68
CA LYS A 291 7.87 11.29 5.25
C LYS A 291 6.95 10.24 4.56
N ASN A 292 5.64 10.49 4.53
CA ASN A 292 4.68 9.59 3.88
C ASN A 292 5.04 9.37 2.39
N PRO A 293 5.27 8.12 1.94
CA PRO A 293 5.66 7.84 0.56
C PRO A 293 4.59 8.27 -0.46
N LEU A 294 3.31 8.26 -0.10
CA LEU A 294 2.21 8.71 -0.95
C LEU A 294 2.26 10.22 -1.17
N THR A 295 2.46 11.00 -0.09
CA THR A 295 2.68 12.44 -0.15
C THR A 295 3.85 12.79 -1.06
N ARG A 296 4.97 12.06 -0.91
CA ARG A 296 6.17 12.27 -1.74
C ARG A 296 5.93 11.96 -3.21
N ALA A 297 5.24 10.85 -3.50
CA ALA A 297 4.87 10.48 -4.86
C ALA A 297 3.96 11.54 -5.49
N ARG A 298 2.93 11.99 -4.75
CA ARG A 298 1.99 13.02 -5.17
C ARG A 298 2.67 14.36 -5.44
N LYS A 299 3.59 14.77 -4.57
CA LYS A 299 4.37 16.02 -4.71
C LYS A 299 5.57 15.91 -5.64
N GLN A 300 5.85 14.71 -6.16
CA GLN A 300 7.06 14.42 -6.96
C GLN A 300 8.34 14.85 -6.24
N GLU A 301 8.36 14.74 -4.90
CA GLU A 301 9.53 15.08 -4.09
C GLU A 301 10.63 14.06 -4.36
N LEU A 302 11.63 14.48 -5.16
CA LEU A 302 12.89 13.78 -5.31
C LEU A 302 13.51 13.60 -3.90
N ILE A 303 14.08 12.42 -3.63
CA ILE A 303 14.98 12.28 -2.48
C ILE A 303 16.07 13.34 -2.66
N ASP A 304 16.14 14.35 -1.80
CA ASP A 304 17.28 15.27 -1.83
C ASP A 304 18.46 14.47 -1.26
N ALA A 305 19.52 14.33 -2.06
CA ALA A 305 20.76 13.69 -1.62
C ALA A 305 21.36 14.37 -0.36
N ARG A 306 20.91 15.58 -0.01
CA ARG A 306 21.25 16.29 1.24
C ARG A 306 20.50 15.81 2.48
N GLU A 307 19.46 14.99 2.36
CA GLU A 307 18.81 14.34 3.52
C GLU A 307 19.60 13.13 4.04
N PHE A 308 20.64 12.70 3.31
CA PHE A 308 21.70 11.88 3.86
C PHE A 308 22.58 12.77 4.75
N ASP A 309 22.20 12.90 6.02
CA ASP A 309 23.13 13.45 6.98
C ASP A 309 24.31 12.49 7.14
N LEU A 310 25.41 12.79 6.47
CA LEU A 310 26.71 12.08 6.58
C LEU A 310 27.27 12.10 8.03
N GLN A 311 26.63 12.87 8.94
CA GLN A 311 26.91 12.98 10.37
C GLN A 311 25.86 12.30 11.28
N ALA A 312 24.78 11.72 10.74
CA ALA A 312 23.77 11.06 11.55
C ALA A 312 24.36 9.86 12.31
N VAL A 313 24.03 9.76 13.61
CA VAL A 313 24.59 8.75 14.53
C VAL A 313 24.07 7.33 14.25
N ASN A 314 22.87 7.18 13.65
CA ASN A 314 22.30 5.90 13.25
C ASN A 314 21.52 6.03 11.92
N THR A 315 21.80 5.13 10.97
CA THR A 315 21.12 5.05 9.66
C THR A 315 20.55 3.65 9.45
N CYS A 316 19.48 3.53 8.67
CA CYS A 316 18.88 2.24 8.34
C CYS A 316 19.83 1.41 7.47
N ASP A 317 20.12 0.16 7.87
CA ASP A 317 20.96 -0.79 7.14
C ASP A 317 20.38 -1.28 5.79
N PHE A 318 19.23 -0.77 5.38
CA PHE A 318 18.54 -1.18 4.14
C PHE A 318 18.28 0.02 3.23
N CYS A 319 17.56 1.05 3.70
CA CYS A 319 17.28 2.22 2.88
C CYS A 319 18.30 3.37 3.05
N GLY A 320 19.22 3.28 4.02
CA GLY A 320 20.22 4.31 4.27
C GLY A 320 19.68 5.60 4.91
N LEU A 321 18.37 5.70 5.16
CA LEU A 321 17.77 6.88 5.79
C LEU A 321 18.16 7.01 7.27
N PRO A 322 18.36 8.24 7.79
CA PRO A 322 18.62 8.45 9.20
C PRO A 322 17.44 7.96 10.05
N LEU A 323 17.75 7.21 11.11
CA LEU A 323 16.75 6.64 12.01
C LEU A 323 16.39 7.63 13.11
N SER A 324 15.10 7.71 13.46
CA SER A 324 14.68 8.40 14.68
C SER A 324 15.03 7.55 15.91
N GLU A 325 15.33 8.19 17.05
CA GLU A 325 15.72 7.48 18.28
C GLU A 325 14.63 6.56 18.86
N VAL A 326 13.38 6.73 18.42
CA VAL A 326 12.19 6.12 19.03
C VAL A 326 11.59 4.96 18.22
N SER A 327 11.97 4.76 16.95
CA SER A 327 11.29 3.80 16.06
C SER A 327 12.24 3.16 15.05
N TYR A 328 12.96 2.12 15.48
CA TYR A 328 13.71 1.21 14.62
C TYR A 328 13.72 -0.19 15.20
N GLU A 329 13.84 -1.19 14.34
CA GLU A 329 13.98 -2.59 14.73
C GLU A 329 15.45 -3.00 14.63
N ARG A 330 15.96 -3.72 15.63
CA ARG A 330 17.29 -4.34 15.59
C ARG A 330 17.15 -5.84 15.40
N LEU A 331 17.70 -6.35 14.31
CA LEU A 331 17.68 -7.77 13.95
C LEU A 331 18.70 -8.55 14.79
N ASN A 332 18.52 -9.88 14.86
CA ASN A 332 19.38 -10.79 15.62
C ASN A 332 20.86 -10.77 15.18
N ASP A 333 21.13 -10.36 13.94
CA ASP A 333 22.48 -10.21 13.38
C ASP A 333 23.09 -8.82 13.59
N GLY A 334 22.40 -7.95 14.35
CA GLY A 334 22.87 -6.62 14.73
C GLY A 334 22.46 -5.50 13.78
N ARG A 335 21.87 -5.81 12.61
CA ARG A 335 21.34 -4.80 11.67
C ARG A 335 20.20 -4.00 12.28
N ILE A 336 20.06 -2.74 11.90
CA ILE A 336 18.98 -1.83 12.29
C ILE A 336 18.16 -1.38 11.08
N ARG A 337 16.83 -1.51 11.15
CA ARG A 337 15.91 -1.12 10.06
C ARG A 337 14.83 -0.15 10.52
N CYS A 338 14.46 0.81 9.65
CA CYS A 338 13.34 1.72 9.92
C CYS A 338 12.00 0.97 9.89
N SER A 339 10.96 1.60 10.42
CA SER A 339 9.58 1.09 10.38
C SER A 339 9.13 0.70 8.97
N ASP A 340 9.49 1.49 7.96
CA ASP A 340 9.05 1.30 6.58
C ASP A 340 9.75 0.09 5.93
N CYS A 341 11.02 -0.11 6.27
CA CYS A 341 11.78 -1.29 5.87
C CYS A 341 11.31 -2.55 6.61
N ALA A 342 10.90 -2.42 7.88
CA ALA A 342 10.36 -3.52 8.67
C ALA A 342 8.97 -3.96 8.18
N SER A 343 8.07 -3.01 7.90
CA SER A 343 6.70 -3.30 7.46
C SER A 343 6.63 -3.97 6.09
N SER A 344 7.65 -3.78 5.26
CA SER A 344 7.76 -4.36 3.92
C SER A 344 8.81 -5.46 3.82
N ALA A 345 9.32 -5.96 4.95
CA ALA A 345 10.33 -7.00 4.97
C ALA A 345 9.80 -8.31 4.39
N VAL A 346 10.62 -8.95 3.54
CA VAL A 346 10.35 -10.28 3.00
C VAL A 346 11.01 -11.30 3.91
N GLU A 347 10.22 -12.16 4.54
CA GLU A 347 10.71 -13.05 5.62
C GLU A 347 10.57 -14.54 5.29
N THR A 348 9.71 -14.88 4.33
CA THR A 348 9.46 -16.28 3.95
C THR A 348 10.01 -16.63 2.57
N THR A 349 10.40 -17.89 2.40
CA THR A 349 10.87 -18.41 1.11
C THR A 349 9.80 -18.34 0.02
N GLY A 350 8.52 -18.48 0.37
CA GLY A 350 7.39 -18.36 -0.55
C GLY A 350 7.27 -16.95 -1.15
N GLU A 351 7.43 -15.92 -0.33
CA GLU A 351 7.41 -14.52 -0.81
C GLU A 351 8.60 -14.23 -1.74
N PHE A 352 9.79 -14.71 -1.39
CA PHE A 352 10.96 -14.59 -2.28
C PHE A 352 10.75 -15.30 -3.63
N GLN A 353 10.09 -16.46 -3.61
CA GLN A 353 9.74 -17.18 -4.84
C GLN A 353 8.74 -16.39 -5.70
N GLU A 354 7.74 -15.76 -5.09
CA GLU A 354 6.79 -14.90 -5.81
C GLU A 354 7.49 -13.69 -6.44
N ILE A 355 8.37 -13.02 -5.68
CA ILE A 355 9.19 -11.90 -6.18
C ILE A 355 10.05 -12.37 -7.36
N PHE A 356 10.75 -13.50 -7.22
CA PHE A 356 11.56 -14.08 -8.29
C PHE A 356 10.75 -14.30 -9.58
N LEU A 357 9.60 -14.99 -9.49
CA LEU A 357 8.77 -15.29 -10.66
C LEU A 357 8.23 -14.02 -11.32
N ARG A 358 7.84 -13.03 -10.50
CA ARG A 358 7.35 -11.75 -10.99
C ARG A 358 8.45 -10.95 -11.68
N CYS A 359 9.63 -10.84 -11.07
CA CYS A 359 10.79 -10.15 -11.66
C CYS A 359 11.22 -10.80 -12.97
N LEU A 360 11.36 -12.13 -13.00
CA LEU A 360 11.71 -12.88 -14.20
C LEU A 360 10.74 -12.58 -15.34
N LYS A 361 9.43 -12.80 -15.12
CA LYS A 361 8.40 -12.57 -16.13
C LYS A 361 8.38 -11.11 -16.60
N MET A 362 8.52 -10.18 -15.68
CA MET A 362 8.49 -8.75 -16.00
C MET A 362 9.74 -8.33 -16.78
N MET A 363 10.93 -8.84 -16.45
CA MET A 363 12.14 -8.59 -17.23
C MET A 363 12.01 -9.10 -18.67
N GLU A 364 11.44 -10.30 -18.87
CA GLU A 364 11.19 -10.84 -20.21
C GLU A 364 10.25 -9.95 -21.03
N ILE A 365 9.22 -9.37 -20.38
CA ILE A 365 8.27 -8.46 -21.02
C ILE A 365 8.90 -7.10 -21.31
N LEU A 366 9.52 -6.46 -20.32
CA LEU A 366 10.02 -5.09 -20.42
C LEU A 366 11.23 -4.96 -21.35
N TYR A 367 12.14 -5.94 -21.30
CA TYR A 367 13.38 -5.90 -22.06
C TYR A 367 13.35 -6.76 -23.32
N GLY A 368 12.27 -7.53 -23.55
CA GLY A 368 12.15 -8.42 -24.70
C GLY A 368 13.16 -9.58 -24.69
N ILE A 369 13.60 -10.01 -23.50
CA ILE A 369 14.59 -11.08 -23.33
C ILE A 369 13.93 -12.41 -22.95
N LYS A 370 14.71 -13.49 -23.00
CA LYS A 370 14.34 -14.79 -22.41
C LYS A 370 15.49 -15.36 -21.61
N ILE A 371 15.20 -15.88 -20.41
CA ILE A 371 16.21 -16.53 -19.56
C ILE A 371 15.88 -18.02 -19.50
N HIS A 372 16.39 -18.78 -20.47
CA HIS A 372 16.15 -20.22 -20.61
C HIS A 372 17.15 -21.06 -19.79
N ALA A 373 17.09 -20.94 -18.46
CA ALA A 373 17.88 -21.78 -17.57
C ALA A 373 17.09 -22.16 -16.31
N PRO A 374 17.29 -23.37 -15.75
CA PRO A 374 16.80 -23.69 -14.42
C PRO A 374 17.58 -22.89 -13.38
N ILE A 375 16.88 -22.03 -12.63
CA ILE A 375 17.46 -21.17 -11.60
C ILE A 375 17.05 -21.68 -10.22
N GLN A 376 18.02 -21.97 -9.36
CA GLN A 376 17.81 -22.29 -7.96
C GLN A 376 17.84 -21.01 -7.13
N LEU A 377 16.76 -20.70 -6.42
CA LEU A 377 16.72 -19.61 -5.46
C LEU A 377 17.06 -20.13 -4.05
N HIS A 378 18.05 -19.52 -3.41
CA HIS A 378 18.46 -19.85 -2.04
C HIS A 378 18.41 -18.59 -1.16
N VAL A 379 17.65 -18.65 -0.07
CA VAL A 379 17.51 -17.54 0.88
C VAL A 379 18.38 -17.85 2.09
N THR A 380 19.25 -16.92 2.49
CA THR A 380 20.20 -17.11 3.60
C THR A 380 20.39 -15.82 4.40
N ASN A 381 21.18 -15.86 5.47
CA ASN A 381 21.48 -14.69 6.31
C ASN A 381 22.64 -13.85 5.74
N ALA A 382 22.77 -12.62 6.25
CA ALA A 382 23.79 -11.65 5.80
C ALA A 382 25.22 -12.17 5.96
N GLU A 383 25.50 -12.93 7.02
CA GLU A 383 26.82 -13.46 7.32
C GLU A 383 27.27 -14.48 6.28
N GLU A 384 26.36 -15.35 5.83
CA GLU A 384 26.66 -16.35 4.81
C GLU A 384 26.84 -15.70 3.42
N VAL A 385 26.07 -14.67 3.10
CA VAL A 385 26.29 -13.86 1.88
C VAL A 385 27.67 -13.20 1.92
N ALA A 386 28.05 -12.60 3.05
CA ALA A 386 29.36 -11.96 3.23
C ALA A 386 30.53 -12.95 3.10
N LYS A 387 30.42 -14.15 3.69
CA LYS A 387 31.44 -15.21 3.60
C LYS A 387 31.68 -15.66 2.15
N GLN A 388 30.62 -15.81 1.37
CA GLN A 388 30.70 -16.33 -0.01
C GLN A 388 31.11 -15.25 -1.02
N THR A 389 30.79 -13.98 -0.76
CA THR A 389 31.16 -12.85 -1.64
C THR A 389 32.54 -12.27 -1.31
N GLY A 390 33.13 -12.63 -0.15
CA GLY A 390 34.43 -12.13 0.28
C GLY A 390 34.41 -10.70 0.83
N ILE A 391 33.22 -10.09 0.96
CA ILE A 391 33.03 -8.74 1.52
C ILE A 391 32.70 -8.90 3.01
N VAL A 392 33.66 -8.59 3.87
CA VAL A 392 33.49 -8.70 5.33
C VAL A 392 32.53 -7.61 5.83
N TYR A 393 31.34 -8.00 6.28
CA TYR A 393 30.43 -7.11 7.00
C TYR A 393 30.96 -6.84 8.41
N LYS A 394 31.23 -5.57 8.73
CA LYS A 394 31.41 -5.09 10.10
C LYS A 394 30.25 -4.14 10.43
N PRO A 395 29.36 -4.49 11.37
CA PRO A 395 28.29 -3.60 11.81
C PRO A 395 28.87 -2.25 12.24
N GLY A 396 28.29 -1.15 11.78
CA GLY A 396 28.75 0.21 12.06
C GLY A 396 27.59 1.21 12.07
N THR A 397 27.85 2.43 12.51
CA THR A 397 26.85 3.51 12.62
C THR A 397 26.52 4.21 11.30
N LYS A 398 27.28 3.90 10.23
CA LYS A 398 27.12 4.47 8.88
C LYS A 398 26.70 3.39 7.88
N PHE A 399 25.88 3.75 6.91
CA PHE A 399 25.47 2.88 5.80
C PHE A 399 26.71 2.28 5.11
N ALA A 400 26.87 0.96 5.24
CA ALA A 400 27.93 0.22 4.59
C ALA A 400 27.38 -0.43 3.32
N VAL A 401 28.02 -0.17 2.17
CA VAL A 401 27.69 -0.88 0.93
C VAL A 401 28.01 -2.36 1.12
N ARG A 402 26.97 -3.20 1.20
CA ARG A 402 27.09 -4.65 1.37
C ARG A 402 26.56 -5.41 0.15
N ALA A 403 27.02 -6.64 -0.04
CA ALA A 403 26.38 -7.57 -0.96
C ALA A 403 25.13 -8.15 -0.28
N VAL A 404 23.97 -7.90 -0.86
CA VAL A 404 22.65 -8.36 -0.39
C VAL A 404 22.17 -9.60 -1.15
N GLY A 405 22.91 -10.00 -2.19
CA GLY A 405 22.71 -11.20 -2.99
C GLY A 405 23.91 -11.48 -3.89
N TYR A 406 23.90 -12.64 -4.55
CA TYR A 406 24.81 -12.97 -5.65
C TYR A 406 24.26 -14.08 -6.54
N ALA A 407 24.58 -14.00 -7.83
CA ALA A 407 24.37 -15.04 -8.82
C ALA A 407 25.60 -15.93 -8.97
N GLN A 408 25.37 -17.21 -9.26
CA GLN A 408 26.44 -18.15 -9.58
C GLN A 408 25.97 -19.12 -10.66
N MET A 409 26.84 -19.35 -11.65
CA MET A 409 26.70 -20.47 -12.58
C MET A 409 27.77 -21.52 -12.28
N LYS A 410 27.35 -22.74 -11.92
CA LYS A 410 28.24 -23.90 -11.75
C LYS A 410 27.66 -25.11 -12.45
N ASN A 411 28.47 -25.78 -13.28
CA ASN A 411 28.10 -27.00 -14.01
C ASN A 411 26.76 -26.89 -14.78
N GLY A 412 26.48 -25.72 -15.37
CA GLY A 412 25.24 -25.47 -16.12
C GLY A 412 23.99 -25.22 -15.26
N ILE A 413 24.12 -25.13 -13.93
CA ILE A 413 23.04 -24.76 -13.01
C ILE A 413 23.24 -23.30 -12.58
N CYS A 414 22.21 -22.49 -12.78
CA CYS A 414 22.15 -21.12 -12.27
C CYS A 414 21.62 -21.13 -10.84
N ARG A 415 22.24 -20.35 -9.96
CA ARG A 415 21.78 -20.15 -8.58
C ARG A 415 21.78 -18.66 -8.27
N ILE A 416 20.70 -18.19 -7.65
CA ILE A 416 20.62 -16.88 -7.01
C ILE A 416 20.59 -17.11 -5.51
N VAL A 417 21.47 -16.43 -4.78
CA VAL A 417 21.45 -16.38 -3.33
C VAL A 417 21.03 -14.98 -2.89
N VAL A 418 20.05 -14.87 -2.01
CA VAL A 418 19.51 -13.58 -1.54
C VAL A 418 19.47 -13.55 -0.01
N GLU A 419 19.78 -12.38 0.56
CA GLU A 419 19.72 -12.10 1.98
C GLU A 419 18.27 -12.00 2.50
N ASN A 420 17.97 -12.73 3.57
CA ASN A 420 16.67 -12.71 4.24
C ASN A 420 16.41 -11.40 5.01
N GLY A 421 15.14 -11.03 5.13
CA GLY A 421 14.67 -9.87 5.90
C GLY A 421 14.87 -8.54 5.18
N SER A 422 15.20 -8.59 3.88
CA SER A 422 15.33 -7.41 3.02
C SER A 422 13.95 -6.80 2.74
N PRO A 423 13.81 -5.46 2.76
CA PRO A 423 12.59 -4.79 2.32
C PRO A 423 12.25 -5.19 0.89
N ARG A 424 10.95 -5.23 0.58
CA ARG A 424 10.43 -5.74 -0.68
C ARG A 424 11.08 -5.11 -1.92
N LEU A 425 11.28 -3.79 -1.94
CA LEU A 425 11.89 -3.10 -3.09
C LEU A 425 13.38 -3.40 -3.24
N ALA A 426 14.12 -3.52 -2.12
CA ALA A 426 15.52 -3.95 -2.15
C ALA A 426 15.65 -5.40 -2.61
N ALA A 427 14.73 -6.28 -2.20
CA ALA A 427 14.67 -7.66 -2.67
C ALA A 427 14.36 -7.74 -4.19
N ILE A 428 13.46 -6.88 -4.70
CA ILE A 428 13.21 -6.77 -6.15
C ILE A 428 14.47 -6.31 -6.88
N GLU A 429 15.09 -5.22 -6.41
CA GLU A 429 16.29 -4.63 -7.03
C GLU A 429 17.41 -5.67 -7.11
N THR A 430 17.69 -6.35 -5.99
CA THR A 430 18.65 -7.46 -5.93
C THR A 430 18.27 -8.57 -6.91
N MET A 431 17.01 -9.00 -6.93
CA MET A 431 16.58 -10.08 -7.82
C MET A 431 16.80 -9.74 -9.30
N VAL A 432 16.46 -8.51 -9.70
CA VAL A 432 16.65 -8.03 -11.08
C VAL A 432 18.13 -7.89 -11.42
N HIS A 433 18.95 -7.43 -10.47
CA HIS A 433 20.40 -7.39 -10.59
C HIS A 433 20.95 -8.81 -10.87
N GLU A 434 20.68 -9.76 -10.00
CA GLU A 434 21.21 -11.13 -10.13
C GLU A 434 20.66 -11.90 -11.35
N LEU A 435 19.41 -11.62 -11.76
CA LEU A 435 18.86 -12.16 -13.01
C LEU A 435 19.59 -11.60 -14.24
N THR A 436 20.07 -10.36 -14.16
CA THR A 436 20.89 -9.76 -15.21
C THR A 436 22.25 -10.47 -15.30
N HIS A 437 22.88 -10.80 -14.16
CA HIS A 437 24.10 -11.62 -14.13
C HIS A 437 23.87 -12.97 -14.80
N ILE A 438 22.76 -13.65 -14.50
CA ILE A 438 22.43 -14.93 -15.14
C ILE A 438 22.26 -14.75 -16.65
N TRP A 439 21.55 -13.71 -17.10
CA TRP A 439 21.43 -13.43 -18.52
C TRP A 439 22.80 -13.17 -19.17
N GLN A 440 23.69 -12.42 -18.51
CA GLN A 440 25.06 -12.20 -18.98
C GLN A 440 25.81 -13.53 -19.08
N TYR A 441 25.77 -14.40 -18.08
CA TYR A 441 26.46 -15.69 -18.12
C TYR A 441 25.98 -16.61 -19.26
N LEU A 442 24.71 -16.51 -19.62
CA LEU A 442 24.12 -17.34 -20.69
C LEU A 442 24.40 -16.78 -22.09
N ASN A 443 24.52 -15.45 -22.23
CA ASN A 443 24.56 -14.79 -23.54
C ASN A 443 25.92 -14.19 -23.88
N TRP A 444 26.73 -13.83 -22.89
CA TRP A 444 28.05 -13.27 -23.11
C TRP A 444 29.10 -14.36 -23.19
N LYS A 445 29.88 -14.37 -24.27
CA LYS A 445 31.02 -15.28 -24.42
C LYS A 445 32.18 -14.76 -23.58
N ASP A 446 32.20 -15.08 -22.29
CA ASP A 446 33.15 -14.54 -21.31
C ASP A 446 34.61 -14.55 -21.78
N ARG A 447 35.06 -15.60 -22.48
CA ARG A 447 36.44 -15.67 -23.00
C ARG A 447 36.76 -14.57 -24.01
N GLU A 448 35.81 -14.22 -24.87
CA GLU A 448 35.99 -13.19 -25.89
C GLU A 448 35.93 -11.79 -25.27
N LYS A 449 35.00 -11.55 -24.33
CA LYS A 449 34.95 -10.29 -23.57
C LYS A 449 36.19 -10.07 -22.72
N ALA A 450 36.64 -11.09 -22.02
CA ALA A 450 37.88 -11.04 -21.23
C ALA A 450 39.12 -10.74 -22.10
N TRP A 451 39.13 -11.22 -23.36
CA TRP A 451 40.18 -10.89 -24.31
C TRP A 451 40.14 -9.41 -24.71
N ASN A 452 38.95 -8.90 -25.06
CA ASN A 452 38.79 -7.51 -25.52
C ASN A 452 39.01 -6.46 -24.42
N LEU A 453 38.77 -6.82 -23.16
CA LEU A 453 39.00 -6.01 -21.96
C LEU A 453 40.42 -6.17 -21.38
N LYS A 454 41.28 -6.97 -21.99
CA LYS A 454 42.63 -7.21 -21.46
C LYS A 454 43.43 -5.91 -21.43
N MET A 455 43.92 -5.58 -20.24
CA MET A 455 44.77 -4.42 -19.97
C MET A 455 46.15 -4.86 -19.48
N GLU A 456 47.07 -3.92 -19.32
CA GLU A 456 48.47 -4.15 -18.96
C GLU A 456 48.64 -4.87 -17.62
N LYS A 457 47.75 -4.60 -16.66
CA LYS A 457 47.75 -5.20 -15.32
C LYS A 457 46.45 -5.95 -15.06
N LYS A 458 46.54 -7.07 -14.32
CA LYS A 458 45.38 -7.88 -13.93
C LYS A 458 44.33 -7.07 -13.16
N ALA A 459 44.75 -6.15 -12.30
CA ALA A 459 43.84 -5.29 -11.54
C ALA A 459 43.00 -4.37 -12.45
N TYR A 460 43.61 -3.78 -13.49
CA TYR A 460 42.91 -2.94 -14.46
C TYR A 460 41.94 -3.75 -15.32
N THR A 461 42.36 -4.96 -15.72
CA THR A 461 41.46 -5.89 -16.43
C THR A 461 40.25 -6.28 -15.57
N ALA A 462 40.44 -6.50 -14.26
CA ALA A 462 39.36 -6.80 -13.33
C ALA A 462 38.42 -5.59 -13.16
N ALA A 463 38.95 -4.39 -12.93
CA ALA A 463 38.15 -3.18 -12.84
C ALA A 463 37.36 -2.90 -14.13
N ALA A 464 37.97 -3.06 -15.31
CA ALA A 464 37.29 -2.91 -16.60
C ALA A 464 36.15 -3.92 -16.78
N ARG A 465 36.34 -5.15 -16.30
CA ARG A 465 35.28 -6.17 -16.28
C ARG A 465 34.15 -5.77 -15.34
N ASP A 466 34.45 -5.33 -14.12
CA ASP A 466 33.43 -4.92 -13.15
C ASP A 466 32.62 -3.73 -13.66
N ILE A 467 33.28 -2.73 -14.26
CA ILE A 467 32.62 -1.58 -14.91
C ILE A 467 31.62 -2.05 -15.98
N LEU A 468 32.00 -3.02 -16.82
CA LEU A 468 31.16 -3.50 -17.91
C LEU A 468 29.97 -4.33 -17.39
N TYR A 469 30.21 -5.27 -16.48
CA TYR A 469 29.20 -6.23 -16.02
C TYR A 469 28.24 -5.55 -15.04
N GLU A 470 28.74 -5.03 -13.93
CA GLU A 470 27.92 -4.41 -12.86
C GLU A 470 27.19 -3.17 -13.35
N GLY A 471 27.82 -2.40 -14.25
CA GLY A 471 27.21 -1.21 -14.84
C GLY A 471 25.89 -1.49 -15.55
N MET A 472 25.79 -2.64 -16.24
CA MET A 472 24.56 -3.06 -16.90
C MET A 472 23.48 -3.37 -15.87
N GLU A 473 23.84 -4.06 -14.80
CA GLU A 473 22.87 -4.60 -13.84
C GLU A 473 22.25 -3.51 -13.00
N ILE A 474 23.07 -2.54 -12.60
CA ILE A 474 22.61 -1.34 -11.92
C ILE A 474 21.69 -0.52 -12.84
N TRP A 475 22.04 -0.38 -14.12
CA TRP A 475 21.16 0.29 -15.07
C TRP A 475 19.83 -0.44 -15.22
N VAL A 476 19.87 -1.77 -15.38
CA VAL A 476 18.68 -2.60 -15.54
C VAL A 476 17.81 -2.55 -14.30
N SER A 477 18.37 -2.67 -13.09
CA SER A 477 17.58 -2.63 -11.85
C SER A 477 16.89 -1.29 -11.64
N ILE A 478 17.56 -0.17 -11.90
CA ILE A 478 16.97 1.17 -11.81
C ILE A 478 15.90 1.37 -12.90
N GLN A 479 16.19 1.00 -14.14
CA GLN A 479 15.21 1.10 -15.24
C GLN A 479 13.97 0.25 -14.97
N TYR A 480 14.14 -0.94 -14.38
CA TYR A 480 13.04 -1.84 -14.01
C TYR A 480 12.12 -1.15 -13.01
N LEU A 481 12.69 -0.55 -11.95
CA LEU A 481 11.93 0.14 -10.91
C LEU A 481 11.12 1.31 -11.48
N TYR A 482 11.68 2.10 -12.41
CA TYR A 482 10.92 3.12 -13.13
C TYR A 482 9.73 2.55 -13.92
N GLN A 483 9.90 1.38 -14.56
CA GLN A 483 8.84 0.77 -15.37
C GLN A 483 7.72 0.12 -14.56
N VAL A 484 8.00 -0.29 -13.31
CA VAL A 484 6.97 -0.82 -12.39
C VAL A 484 6.35 0.26 -11.50
N GLY A 485 6.66 1.54 -11.74
CA GLY A 485 6.06 2.68 -11.04
C GLY A 485 6.74 3.07 -9.72
N GLU A 486 7.87 2.45 -9.37
CA GLU A 486 8.62 2.69 -8.13
C GLU A 486 9.61 3.87 -8.28
N SER A 487 9.15 4.96 -8.90
CA SER A 487 10.00 6.06 -9.39
C SER A 487 10.77 6.79 -8.30
N SER A 488 10.22 6.91 -7.08
CA SER A 488 10.92 7.58 -5.97
C SER A 488 12.14 6.78 -5.52
N TYR A 489 11.99 5.46 -5.36
CA TYR A 489 13.09 4.57 -4.99
C TYR A 489 14.13 4.48 -6.12
N ALA A 490 13.68 4.38 -7.37
CA ALA A 490 14.53 4.39 -8.56
C ALA A 490 15.38 5.68 -8.66
N ALA A 491 14.77 6.85 -8.42
CA ALA A 491 15.46 8.14 -8.45
C ALA A 491 16.53 8.26 -7.35
N GLY A 492 16.27 7.72 -6.15
CA GLY A 492 17.25 7.66 -5.08
C GLY A 492 18.47 6.82 -5.46
N LEU A 493 18.24 5.62 -6.00
CA LEU A 493 19.32 4.74 -6.48
C LEU A 493 20.10 5.40 -7.63
N GLU A 494 19.41 6.04 -8.58
CA GLU A 494 20.06 6.77 -9.67
C GLU A 494 21.02 7.85 -9.16
N GLN A 495 20.59 8.66 -8.20
CA GLN A 495 21.44 9.70 -7.62
C GLN A 495 22.67 9.11 -6.91
N ILE A 496 22.47 8.07 -6.10
CA ILE A 496 23.56 7.36 -5.40
C ILE A 496 24.58 6.85 -6.42
N GLN A 497 24.13 6.17 -7.47
CA GLN A 497 25.01 5.57 -8.46
C GLN A 497 25.68 6.60 -9.38
N MET A 498 25.01 7.72 -9.68
CA MET A 498 25.62 8.86 -10.37
C MET A 498 26.78 9.46 -9.57
N ALA A 499 26.62 9.60 -8.25
CA ALA A 499 27.62 10.20 -7.36
C ALA A 499 28.76 9.23 -6.97
N ARG A 500 28.58 7.92 -7.19
CA ARG A 500 29.50 6.87 -6.76
C ARG A 500 30.79 6.86 -7.59
N ASP A 501 31.95 6.92 -6.92
CA ASP A 501 33.28 6.93 -7.57
C ASP A 501 34.01 5.59 -7.45
N ASP A 502 33.39 4.53 -7.98
CA ASP A 502 34.00 3.21 -8.13
C ASP A 502 33.58 2.56 -9.46
N ALA A 503 33.99 1.31 -9.69
CA ALA A 503 33.66 0.57 -10.91
C ALA A 503 32.15 0.50 -11.20
N ARG A 504 31.32 0.40 -10.16
CA ARG A 504 29.86 0.32 -10.28
C ARG A 504 29.26 1.64 -10.75
N GLY A 505 29.63 2.74 -10.10
CA GLY A 505 29.17 4.08 -10.50
C GLY A 505 29.66 4.48 -11.89
N ALA A 506 30.93 4.18 -12.18
CA ALA A 506 31.53 4.32 -13.51
C ALA A 506 30.74 3.57 -14.60
N GLY A 507 30.47 2.29 -14.37
CA GLY A 507 29.68 1.45 -15.26
C GLY A 507 28.29 2.04 -15.49
N PHE A 508 27.56 2.34 -14.41
CA PHE A 508 26.23 2.92 -14.49
C PHE A 508 26.19 4.20 -15.33
N ARG A 509 27.14 5.12 -15.15
CA ARG A 509 27.24 6.35 -15.97
C ARG A 509 27.44 6.06 -17.45
N LEU A 510 28.26 5.08 -17.81
CA LEU A 510 28.47 4.68 -19.22
C LEU A 510 27.18 4.11 -19.84
N TYR A 511 26.47 3.24 -19.12
CA TYR A 511 25.19 2.69 -19.60
C TYR A 511 24.10 3.75 -19.67
N ALA A 512 23.97 4.61 -18.66
CA ALA A 512 22.98 5.70 -18.66
C ALA A 512 23.23 6.73 -19.79
N ALA A 513 24.49 6.96 -20.17
CA ALA A 513 24.82 7.83 -21.30
C ALA A 513 24.45 7.21 -22.65
N GLN A 514 24.61 5.89 -22.81
CA GLN A 514 24.29 5.17 -24.04
C GLN A 514 22.80 4.79 -24.16
N TYR A 515 22.15 4.53 -23.02
CA TYR A 515 20.75 4.16 -22.87
C TYR A 515 20.12 5.07 -21.82
N PRO A 516 19.63 6.26 -22.20
CA PRO A 516 18.97 7.15 -21.25
C PRO A 516 17.79 6.48 -20.55
N LEU A 517 17.68 6.68 -19.23
CA LEU A 517 16.59 6.11 -18.43
C LEU A 517 15.24 6.69 -18.85
N VAL A 518 14.26 5.81 -19.06
CA VAL A 518 12.87 6.17 -19.31
C VAL A 518 12.11 6.15 -18.00
N LYS A 519 11.65 7.32 -17.54
CA LYS A 519 11.14 7.54 -16.18
C LYS A 519 9.61 7.64 -16.09
N ASP A 520 8.92 7.62 -17.22
CA ASP A 520 7.48 7.87 -17.37
C ASP A 520 6.67 6.60 -17.69
N MET A 521 7.27 5.41 -17.49
CA MET A 521 6.69 4.10 -17.80
C MET A 521 6.34 3.89 -19.29
N THR A 522 6.84 4.73 -20.19
CA THR A 522 6.69 4.48 -21.63
C THR A 522 7.56 3.31 -22.08
N ALA A 523 7.18 2.70 -23.20
CA ALA A 523 7.85 1.52 -23.73
C ALA A 523 9.34 1.77 -24.03
N LEU A 524 10.20 0.87 -23.57
CA LEU A 524 11.64 0.92 -23.82
C LEU A 524 11.96 0.66 -25.29
N ARG A 525 12.54 1.66 -25.96
CA ARG A 525 12.91 1.55 -27.39
C ARG A 525 14.27 0.89 -27.61
N LYS A 526 15.21 1.10 -26.69
CA LYS A 526 16.59 0.60 -26.77
C LYS A 526 17.05 0.14 -25.40
N THR A 527 17.65 -1.04 -25.31
CA THR A 527 18.10 -1.63 -24.05
C THR A 527 19.49 -2.26 -24.24
N PRO A 528 20.30 -2.42 -23.19
CA PRO A 528 21.62 -3.04 -23.29
C PRO A 528 21.58 -4.53 -23.65
N PHE A 529 20.40 -5.15 -23.66
CA PHE A 529 20.22 -6.56 -24.01
C PHE A 529 20.28 -6.84 -25.52
N THR A 530 20.12 -5.82 -26.36
CA THR A 530 20.07 -5.99 -27.82
C THR A 530 21.44 -5.93 -28.50
N GLU A 531 22.50 -5.55 -27.77
CA GLU A 531 23.85 -5.36 -28.32
C GLU A 531 24.87 -6.30 -27.63
N TYR A 532 25.78 -6.90 -28.41
CA TYR A 532 26.80 -7.81 -27.88
C TYR A 532 27.82 -7.10 -26.98
N ILE A 533 28.16 -5.86 -27.34
CA ILE A 533 29.02 -4.94 -26.60
C ILE A 533 28.21 -3.66 -26.41
N PRO A 534 27.45 -3.55 -25.31
CA PRO A 534 26.44 -2.52 -25.18
C PRO A 534 27.02 -1.12 -24.93
N VAL A 535 28.29 -1.02 -24.53
CA VAL A 535 28.99 0.24 -24.26
C VAL A 535 30.41 0.21 -24.83
N ASP A 536 30.97 1.38 -25.14
CA ASP A 536 32.30 1.55 -25.72
C ASP A 536 33.42 1.03 -24.80
N LEU A 537 34.14 0.00 -25.26
CA LEU A 537 35.20 -0.66 -24.48
C LEU A 537 36.40 0.25 -24.21
N GLU A 538 36.69 1.24 -25.08
CA GLU A 538 37.79 2.16 -24.83
C GLU A 538 37.45 3.14 -23.71
N LYS A 539 36.17 3.55 -23.60
CA LYS A 539 35.69 4.31 -22.43
C LYS A 539 35.75 3.48 -21.15
N VAL A 540 35.39 2.20 -21.21
CA VAL A 540 35.51 1.27 -20.07
C VAL A 540 36.96 1.17 -19.60
N LYS A 541 37.92 0.97 -20.52
CA LYS A 541 39.36 0.91 -20.19
C LYS A 541 39.89 2.24 -19.65
N SER A 542 39.47 3.37 -20.24
CA SER A 542 39.84 4.71 -19.77
C SER A 542 39.39 4.94 -18.32
N GLU A 543 38.19 4.48 -17.98
CA GLU A 543 37.65 4.64 -16.63
C GLU A 543 38.32 3.69 -15.63
N ALA A 544 38.66 2.47 -16.05
CA ALA A 544 39.51 1.57 -15.25
C ALA A 544 40.90 2.18 -14.99
N HIS A 545 41.47 2.91 -15.95
CA HIS A 545 42.71 3.67 -15.73
C HIS A 545 42.54 4.79 -14.71
N ARG A 546 41.44 5.56 -14.80
CA ARG A 546 41.15 6.66 -13.86
C ARG A 546 40.98 6.17 -12.42
N LEU A 547 40.36 5.01 -12.22
CA LEU A 547 40.06 4.49 -10.88
C LEU A 547 41.28 3.88 -10.17
N LEU A 548 42.29 3.41 -10.92
CA LEU A 548 43.45 2.68 -10.37
C LEU A 548 44.79 3.38 -10.58
N GLY A 549 44.86 4.39 -11.45
CA GLY A 549 46.02 5.26 -11.65
C GLY A 549 45.98 6.44 -10.70
#